data_AF-A0A6H2CV90-F1
#
_entry.id   AF-A0A6H2CV90-F1
#
_cell.length_a   1.000
_cell.length_b   1.000
_cell.length_c   1.000
_cell.angle_alpha   90.00
_cell.angle_beta   90.00
_cell.angle_gamma   90.00
#
_symmetry.space_group_name_H-M   'P 1'
#
loop_
_entity.id
_entity.type
_entity.pdbx_description
1 polymer ?
#
loop_
_entity_poly.entity_id
_entity_poly.type
_entity_poly.pdbx_seq_one_letter_code
_entity_poly.pdbx_strand_id
1 'polypeptide(L)'
;MKKVTFLLAVFAMTLLLTACGAQKNELDIGHDLVKQGDCAGAAPYLEDTIAAPDDLMDMAYAYFLKGKCAEDSGNVDGAFENYYAAKIVACYAVANDVHVNLNTYARSEYCQKIIPEMLAKLEPSVSNPAAIKEKVDSVLHAKYLDQFVKK
;
A
#
# COMPACT_ATOMS: atom_id res chain seq x y z
N MET A 1 -17.35 -2.98 -56.81
CA MET A 1 -16.11 -2.66 -56.05
C MET A 1 -16.27 -1.53 -55.02
N LYS A 2 -17.49 -1.13 -54.60
CA LYS A 2 -17.70 -0.05 -53.60
C LYS A 2 -18.28 -0.50 -52.25
N LYS A 3 -18.69 -1.78 -52.12
CA LYS A 3 -19.32 -2.32 -50.89
C LYS A 3 -18.35 -3.02 -49.94
N VAL A 4 -17.19 -3.46 -50.43
CA VAL A 4 -16.19 -4.21 -49.63
C VAL A 4 -15.29 -3.24 -48.83
N THR A 5 -15.05 -2.05 -49.36
CA THR A 5 -14.20 -1.03 -48.72
C THR A 5 -14.85 -0.37 -47.50
N PHE A 6 -16.18 -0.35 -47.41
CA PHE A 6 -16.89 0.26 -46.27
C PHE A 6 -16.93 -0.64 -45.04
N LEU A 7 -16.92 -1.97 -45.23
CA LEU A 7 -16.93 -2.95 -44.13
C LEU A 7 -15.58 -3.03 -43.40
N LEU A 8 -14.47 -2.76 -44.09
CA LEU A 8 -13.12 -2.73 -43.48
C LEU A 8 -12.88 -1.49 -42.61
N ALA A 9 -13.51 -0.35 -42.93
CA ALA A 9 -13.36 0.87 -42.15
C ALA A 9 -14.09 0.81 -40.80
N VAL A 10 -15.24 0.13 -40.74
CA VAL A 10 -16.02 -0.02 -39.49
C VAL A 10 -15.37 -1.02 -38.53
N PHE A 11 -14.73 -2.07 -39.04
CA PHE A 11 -14.03 -3.07 -38.20
C PHE A 11 -12.74 -2.54 -37.58
N ALA A 12 -12.05 -1.61 -38.26
CA ALA A 12 -10.85 -0.96 -37.72
C ALA A 12 -11.15 0.03 -36.59
N MET A 13 -12.36 0.61 -36.55
CA MET A 13 -12.72 1.62 -35.55
C MET A 13 -13.22 1.01 -34.23
N THR A 14 -13.68 -0.23 -34.23
CA THR A 14 -14.07 -0.96 -32.99
C THR A 14 -12.88 -1.52 -32.20
N LEU A 15 -11.70 -1.66 -32.81
CA LEU A 15 -10.49 -2.17 -32.13
C LEU A 15 -9.72 -1.09 -31.35
N LEU A 16 -10.10 0.18 -31.45
CA LEU A 16 -9.44 1.30 -30.76
C LEU A 16 -10.15 1.73 -29.47
N LEU A 17 -11.27 1.11 -29.09
CA LEU A 17 -12.07 1.49 -27.92
C LEU A 17 -11.72 0.73 -26.62
N THR A 18 -10.76 -0.20 -26.64
CA THR A 18 -10.40 -1.00 -25.45
C THR A 18 -9.11 -0.57 -24.74
N ALA A 19 -8.43 0.48 -25.20
CA ALA A 19 -7.12 0.89 -24.63
C ALA A 19 -7.20 2.03 -23.60
N CYS A 20 -8.40 2.38 -23.10
CA CYS A 20 -8.59 3.33 -22.00
C CYS A 20 -9.09 2.63 -20.71
N GLY A 21 -8.75 1.36 -20.51
CA GLY A 21 -8.88 0.75 -19.18
C GLY A 21 -7.90 1.44 -18.25
N ALA A 22 -8.39 2.02 -17.15
CA ALA A 22 -7.54 2.64 -16.13
C ALA A 22 -6.37 1.70 -15.79
N GLN A 23 -5.15 2.14 -16.09
CA GLN A 23 -3.95 1.38 -15.77
C GLN A 23 -3.88 1.30 -14.24
N LYS A 24 -4.10 0.10 -13.68
CA LYS A 24 -3.95 -0.14 -12.25
C LYS A 24 -2.50 0.13 -11.86
N ASN A 25 -2.30 0.87 -10.78
CA ASN A 25 -0.96 1.04 -10.23
C ASN A 25 -0.55 -0.23 -9.46
N GLU A 26 0.73 -0.30 -9.08
CA GLU A 26 1.27 -1.47 -8.37
C GLU A 26 0.46 -1.77 -7.10
N LEU A 27 0.07 -0.75 -6.34
CA LEU A 27 -0.70 -0.91 -5.11
C LEU A 27 -2.07 -1.55 -5.35
N ASP A 28 -2.80 -1.13 -6.39
CA ASP A 28 -4.10 -1.70 -6.75
C ASP A 28 -3.99 -3.19 -7.09
N ILE A 29 -2.93 -3.57 -7.82
CA ILE A 29 -2.67 -4.98 -8.18
C ILE A 29 -2.34 -5.78 -6.92
N GLY A 30 -1.45 -5.27 -6.07
CA GLY A 30 -1.07 -5.91 -4.81
C GLY A 30 -2.28 -6.10 -3.88
N HIS A 31 -3.11 -5.07 -3.72
CA HIS A 31 -4.32 -5.14 -2.90
C HIS A 31 -5.31 -6.19 -3.41
N ASP A 32 -5.56 -6.25 -4.72
CA ASP A 32 -6.47 -7.25 -5.31
C ASP A 32 -5.98 -8.68 -5.07
N LEU A 33 -4.67 -8.90 -5.12
CA LEU A 33 -4.05 -10.21 -4.84
C LEU A 33 -4.17 -10.58 -3.36
N VAL A 34 -3.91 -9.64 -2.44
CA VAL A 34 -4.14 -9.86 -0.99
C VAL A 34 -5.60 -10.20 -0.72
N LYS A 35 -6.55 -9.52 -1.38
CA LYS A 35 -7.99 -9.79 -1.23
C LYS A 35 -8.37 -11.19 -1.71
N GLN A 36 -7.66 -11.74 -2.70
CA GLN A 36 -7.81 -13.11 -3.18
C GLN A 36 -7.09 -14.14 -2.29
N GLY A 37 -6.35 -13.70 -1.27
CA GLY A 37 -5.50 -14.55 -0.43
C GLY A 37 -4.16 -14.91 -1.06
N ASP A 38 -3.82 -14.34 -2.23
CA ASP A 38 -2.55 -14.56 -2.90
C ASP A 38 -1.49 -13.57 -2.41
N CYS A 39 -1.05 -13.78 -1.16
CA CYS A 39 -0.02 -12.97 -0.55
C CYS A 39 1.37 -13.13 -1.22
N ALA A 40 1.65 -14.30 -1.81
CA ALA A 40 2.90 -14.53 -2.53
C ALA A 40 2.92 -13.74 -3.84
N GLY A 41 1.82 -13.77 -4.60
CA GLY A 41 1.65 -12.97 -5.80
C GLY A 41 1.62 -11.47 -5.52
N ALA A 42 1.05 -11.04 -4.40
CA ALA A 42 0.98 -9.62 -4.01
C ALA A 42 2.35 -9.03 -3.65
N ALA A 43 3.25 -9.83 -3.08
CA ALA A 43 4.52 -9.37 -2.51
C ALA A 43 5.35 -8.41 -3.42
N PRO A 44 5.64 -8.74 -4.69
CA PRO A 44 6.43 -7.85 -5.55
C PRO A 44 5.76 -6.47 -5.74
N TYR A 45 4.44 -6.44 -5.95
CA TYR A 45 3.69 -5.20 -6.14
C TYR A 45 3.70 -4.30 -4.89
N LEU A 46 3.58 -4.92 -3.71
CA LEU A 46 3.65 -4.19 -2.44
C LEU A 46 5.08 -3.69 -2.17
N GLU A 47 6.10 -4.44 -2.58
CA GLU A 47 7.50 -4.04 -2.47
C GLU A 47 7.85 -2.88 -3.40
N ASP A 48 7.38 -2.93 -4.65
CA ASP A 48 7.55 -1.84 -5.61
C ASP A 48 6.83 -0.57 -5.15
N THR A 49 5.62 -0.71 -4.58
CA THR A 49 4.89 0.41 -3.97
C THR A 49 5.67 1.03 -2.81
N ILE A 50 6.32 0.22 -1.96
CA ILE A 50 7.13 0.73 -0.85
C ILE A 50 8.40 1.42 -1.36
N ALA A 51 9.00 0.90 -2.43
CA ALA A 51 10.24 1.44 -2.99
C ALA A 51 10.02 2.77 -3.74
N ALA A 52 8.89 2.91 -4.43
CA ALA A 52 8.56 4.08 -5.23
C ALA A 52 7.07 4.47 -5.09
N PRO A 53 6.63 4.95 -3.92
CA PRO A 53 5.24 5.28 -3.70
C PRO A 53 4.81 6.55 -4.45
N ASP A 54 3.60 6.57 -5.00
CA ASP A 54 3.01 7.78 -5.59
C ASP A 54 2.76 8.83 -4.50
N ASP A 55 2.36 8.40 -3.29
CA ASP A 55 2.37 9.19 -2.06
C ASP A 55 2.64 8.36 -0.79
N LEU A 56 2.92 9.03 0.34
CA LEU A 56 3.25 8.35 1.60
C LEU A 56 2.16 7.38 2.09
N MET A 57 0.89 7.62 1.76
CA MET A 57 -0.20 6.75 2.19
C MET A 57 -0.25 5.46 1.39
N ASP A 58 0.18 5.46 0.13
CA ASP A 58 0.38 4.24 -0.64
C ASP A 58 1.45 3.35 0.01
N MET A 59 2.56 3.95 0.46
CA MET A 59 3.58 3.22 1.22
C MET A 59 3.03 2.66 2.54
N ALA A 60 2.28 3.48 3.29
CA ALA A 60 1.66 3.03 4.55
C ALA A 60 0.67 1.86 4.30
N TYR A 61 -0.12 1.93 3.23
CA TYR A 61 -1.09 0.90 2.90
C TYR A 61 -0.42 -0.38 2.40
N ALA A 62 0.66 -0.28 1.62
CA ALA A 62 1.45 -1.44 1.22
C ALA A 62 2.05 -2.18 2.43
N TYR A 63 2.63 -1.46 3.40
CA TYR A 63 3.06 -2.05 4.67
C TYR A 63 1.89 -2.70 5.42
N PHE A 64 0.73 -2.04 5.49
CA PHE A 64 -0.45 -2.60 6.15
C PHE A 64 -0.89 -3.94 5.50
N LEU A 65 -0.90 -4.01 4.17
CA LEU A 65 -1.22 -5.23 3.42
C LEU A 65 -0.18 -6.34 3.65
N LYS A 66 1.12 -6.01 3.69
CA LYS A 66 2.17 -6.97 4.08
C LYS A 66 1.97 -7.48 5.50
N GLY A 67 1.56 -6.61 6.44
CA GLY A 67 1.24 -6.98 7.82
C GLY A 67 0.08 -7.97 7.89
N LYS A 68 -0.98 -7.73 7.12
CA LYS A 68 -2.13 -8.64 7.02
C LYS A 68 -1.74 -10.00 6.46
N CYS A 69 -0.97 -10.02 5.36
CA CYS A 69 -0.46 -11.26 4.79
C CYS A 69 0.41 -12.05 5.78
N ALA A 70 1.25 -11.36 6.55
CA ALA A 70 2.06 -11.99 7.57
C ALA A 70 1.19 -12.55 8.71
N GLU A 71 0.17 -11.81 9.17
CA GLU A 71 -0.78 -12.27 10.19
C GLU A 71 -1.55 -13.51 9.73
N ASP A 72 -2.08 -13.49 8.50
CA ASP A 72 -2.84 -14.59 7.90
C ASP A 72 -1.97 -15.86 7.72
N SER A 73 -0.66 -15.70 7.52
CA SER A 73 0.30 -16.82 7.44
C SER A 73 0.81 -17.33 8.79
N GLY A 74 0.43 -16.68 9.90
CA GLY A 74 0.94 -16.99 11.24
C GLY A 74 2.35 -16.45 11.53
N ASN A 75 2.92 -15.64 10.63
CA ASN A 75 4.19 -14.94 10.86
C ASN A 75 3.95 -13.70 11.73
N VAL A 76 3.82 -13.92 13.04
CA VAL A 76 3.50 -12.86 14.02
C VAL A 76 4.56 -11.75 14.06
N ASP A 77 5.85 -12.11 14.04
CA ASP A 77 6.94 -11.12 14.03
C ASP A 77 6.89 -10.26 12.75
N GLY A 78 6.66 -10.89 11.60
CA GLY A 78 6.48 -10.19 10.32
C GLY A 78 5.24 -9.29 10.31
N ALA A 79 4.13 -9.74 10.91
CA ALA A 79 2.92 -8.94 11.02
C ALA A 79 3.17 -7.69 11.86
N PHE A 80 3.80 -7.85 13.02
CA PHE A 80 4.14 -6.76 13.91
C PHE A 80 5.10 -5.76 13.25
N GLU A 81 6.14 -6.24 12.57
CA GLU A 81 7.08 -5.39 11.83
C GLU A 81 6.37 -4.51 10.80
N ASN A 82 5.54 -5.11 9.95
CA ASN A 82 4.87 -4.41 8.87
C ASN A 82 3.76 -3.48 9.37
N TYR A 83 2.98 -3.87 10.39
CA TYR A 83 2.02 -2.95 11.00
C TYR A 83 2.71 -1.78 11.71
N TYR A 84 3.85 -2.01 12.37
CA TYR A 84 4.58 -0.93 13.00
C TYR A 84 5.14 0.04 11.95
N ALA A 85 5.67 -0.46 10.84
CA ALA A 85 6.06 0.35 9.69
C ALA A 85 4.87 1.17 9.15
N ALA A 86 3.72 0.54 8.89
CA ALA A 86 2.51 1.22 8.43
C ALA A 86 2.08 2.35 9.38
N LYS A 87 2.16 2.14 10.70
CA LYS A 87 1.88 3.17 11.70
C LYS A 87 2.82 4.36 11.56
N ILE A 88 4.13 4.13 11.51
CA ILE A 88 5.14 5.20 11.42
C ILE A 88 4.87 6.08 10.20
N VAL A 89 4.66 5.46 9.04
CA VAL A 89 4.40 6.17 7.80
C VAL A 89 3.08 6.93 7.84
N ALA A 90 1.99 6.29 8.29
CA ALA A 90 0.69 6.93 8.38
C ALA A 90 0.70 8.12 9.35
N CYS A 91 1.35 7.98 10.50
CA CYS A 91 1.48 9.07 11.47
C CYS A 91 2.31 10.23 10.93
N TYR A 92 3.42 9.92 10.25
CA TYR A 92 4.25 10.94 9.61
C TYR A 92 3.46 11.68 8.51
N ALA A 93 2.73 10.95 7.66
CA ALA A 93 1.91 11.55 6.60
C ALA A 93 0.83 12.48 7.16
N VAL A 94 0.13 12.07 8.22
CA VAL A 94 -0.88 12.90 8.90
C VAL A 94 -0.27 14.15 9.52
N ALA A 95 0.91 14.03 10.14
CA ALA A 95 1.59 15.15 10.78
C ALA A 95 2.11 16.21 9.78
N ASN A 96 2.34 15.82 8.53
CA ASN A 96 2.89 16.67 7.48
C ASN A 96 1.86 17.02 6.39
N ASP A 97 0.59 16.67 6.58
CA ASP A 97 -0.46 17.04 5.63
C ASP A 97 -0.87 18.51 5.84
N VAL A 98 -0.75 19.31 4.78
CA VAL A 98 -1.13 20.73 4.77
C VAL A 98 -2.63 20.93 4.54
N HIS A 99 -3.37 19.88 4.17
CA HIS A 99 -4.79 19.92 3.85
C HIS A 99 -5.58 18.96 4.72
N VAL A 100 -6.13 19.48 5.82
CA VAL A 100 -6.99 18.72 6.73
C VAL A 100 -8.36 18.51 6.08
N ASN A 101 -8.72 17.26 5.81
CA ASN A 101 -10.02 16.84 5.26
C ASN A 101 -10.47 15.50 5.86
N LEU A 102 -11.61 14.96 5.40
CA LEU A 102 -12.14 13.66 5.86
C LEU A 102 -11.13 12.51 5.70
N ASN A 103 -10.32 12.52 4.65
CA ASN A 103 -9.28 11.51 4.46
C ASN A 103 -8.17 11.66 5.50
N THR A 104 -7.80 12.88 5.91
CA THR A 104 -6.85 13.11 7.01
C THR A 104 -7.37 12.52 8.32
N TYR A 105 -8.65 12.67 8.62
CA TYR A 105 -9.26 12.07 9.82
C TYR A 105 -9.24 10.54 9.76
N ALA A 106 -9.65 9.94 8.63
CA ALA A 106 -9.59 8.49 8.45
C ALA A 106 -8.15 7.96 8.63
N ARG A 107 -7.16 8.61 8.00
CA ARG A 107 -5.73 8.26 8.14
C ARG A 107 -5.23 8.44 9.58
N SER A 108 -5.71 9.46 10.28
CA SER A 108 -5.37 9.68 11.69
C SER A 108 -5.89 8.56 12.59
N GLU A 109 -7.05 7.98 12.29
CA GLU A 109 -7.58 6.82 13.03
C GLU A 109 -6.70 5.58 12.83
N TYR A 110 -6.18 5.35 11.62
CA TYR A 110 -5.19 4.31 11.37
C TYR A 110 -3.91 4.49 12.19
N CYS A 111 -3.38 5.73 12.23
CA CYS A 111 -2.19 6.06 13.01
C CYS A 111 -2.40 5.93 14.54
N GLN A 112 -3.52 6.43 15.06
CA GLN A 112 -3.71 6.66 16.50
C GLN A 112 -4.49 5.56 17.22
N LYS A 113 -5.27 4.76 16.48
CA LYS A 113 -6.19 3.79 17.07
C LYS A 113 -6.09 2.40 16.44
N ILE A 114 -6.42 2.26 15.15
CA ILE A 114 -6.58 0.94 14.51
C ILE A 114 -5.26 0.17 14.54
N ILE A 115 -4.17 0.72 14.00
CA ILE A 115 -2.89 0.00 13.97
C ILE A 115 -2.31 -0.16 15.38
N PRO A 116 -2.34 0.84 16.28
CA PRO A 116 -1.95 0.65 17.69
C PRO A 116 -2.68 -0.49 18.40
N GLU A 117 -3.99 -0.64 18.21
CA GLU A 117 -4.77 -1.75 18.79
C GLU A 117 -4.32 -3.11 18.23
N MET A 118 -4.06 -3.18 16.92
CA MET A 118 -3.51 -4.39 16.29
C MET A 118 -2.13 -4.75 16.83
N LEU A 119 -1.24 -3.76 16.97
CA LEU A 119 0.09 -3.96 17.55
C LEU A 119 0.00 -4.44 19.00
N ALA A 120 -0.86 -3.82 19.82
CA ALA A 120 -1.06 -4.23 21.21
C ALA A 120 -1.57 -5.68 21.34
N LYS A 121 -2.39 -6.13 20.39
CA LYS A 121 -2.86 -7.53 20.32
C LYS A 121 -1.74 -8.51 19.95
N LEU A 122 -0.87 -8.11 19.03
CA LEU A 122 0.23 -8.97 18.55
C LEU A 122 1.42 -9.01 19.51
N GLU A 123 1.74 -7.89 20.16
CA GLU A 123 2.96 -7.69 20.97
C GLU A 123 3.26 -8.81 21.98
N PRO A 124 2.28 -9.40 22.71
CA PRO A 124 2.54 -10.51 23.63
C PRO A 124 3.06 -11.79 22.97
N SER A 125 2.83 -11.95 21.67
CA SER A 125 3.22 -13.14 20.88
C SER A 125 4.44 -12.89 20.00
N VAL A 126 5.01 -11.69 20.03
CA VAL A 126 6.18 -11.28 19.24
C VAL A 126 7.45 -11.66 19.98
N SER A 127 8.43 -12.23 19.27
CA SER A 127 9.67 -12.75 19.87
C SER A 127 10.50 -11.66 20.54
N ASN A 128 10.66 -10.50 19.89
CA ASN A 128 11.40 -9.35 20.41
C ASN A 128 10.84 -8.04 19.82
N PRO A 129 9.75 -7.50 20.39
CA PRO A 129 9.09 -6.32 19.83
C PRO A 129 9.99 -5.07 19.87
N ALA A 130 10.91 -4.96 20.83
CA ALA A 130 11.84 -3.83 20.92
C ALA A 130 12.83 -3.82 19.75
N ALA A 131 13.44 -4.96 19.43
CA ALA A 131 14.38 -5.06 18.31
C ALA A 131 13.69 -4.83 16.95
N ILE A 132 12.46 -5.29 16.79
CA ILE A 132 11.68 -5.03 15.57
C ILE A 132 11.38 -3.53 15.43
N LYS A 133 10.96 -2.85 16.50
CA LYS A 133 10.73 -1.40 16.49
C LYS A 133 12.01 -0.64 16.12
N GLU A 134 13.14 -0.98 16.75
CA GLU A 134 14.43 -0.37 16.46
C GLU A 134 14.84 -0.55 14.99
N LYS A 135 14.68 -1.76 14.44
CA LYS A 135 14.93 -2.04 13.01
C LYS A 135 14.09 -1.13 12.12
N VAL A 136 12.78 -1.06 12.35
CA VAL A 136 11.87 -0.24 11.54
C VAL A 136 12.21 1.25 11.67
N ASP A 137 12.45 1.74 12.89
CA ASP A 137 12.78 3.14 13.15
C ASP A 137 14.11 3.55 12.48
N SER A 138 15.07 2.62 12.35
CA SER A 138 16.33 2.85 11.64
C SER A 138 16.17 3.02 10.13
N VAL A 139 15.13 2.40 9.54
CA VAL A 139 14.83 2.47 8.10
C VAL A 139 13.89 3.63 7.79
N LEU A 140 12.82 3.79 8.57
CA LEU A 140 11.75 4.75 8.35
C LEU A 140 11.92 6.01 9.21
N HIS A 141 13.14 6.53 9.29
CA HIS A 141 13.41 7.78 10.01
C HIS A 141 12.83 8.99 9.25
N ALA A 142 12.55 10.09 9.96
CA ALA A 142 11.90 11.28 9.38
C ALA A 142 12.59 11.79 8.09
N LYS A 143 13.93 11.91 8.07
CA LYS A 143 14.69 12.34 6.88
C LYS A 143 14.49 11.43 5.64
N TYR A 144 14.25 10.13 5.84
CA TYR A 144 13.95 9.20 4.75
C TYR A 144 12.52 9.45 4.26
N LEU A 145 11.57 9.66 5.16
CA LEU A 145 10.18 9.93 4.81
C LEU A 145 10.00 11.30 4.13
N ASP A 146 10.78 12.32 4.53
CA ASP A 146 10.78 13.67 3.94
C ASP A 146 10.99 13.65 2.41
N GLN A 147 11.71 12.65 1.88
CA GLN A 147 11.99 12.56 0.44
C GLN A 147 10.73 12.28 -0.40
N PHE A 148 9.66 11.78 0.23
CA PHE A 148 8.38 11.46 -0.42
C PHE A 148 7.31 12.53 -0.19
N VAL A 149 7.59 13.57 0.60
CA VAL A 149 6.68 14.70 0.77
C VAL A 149 6.77 15.60 -0.47
N LYS A 150 5.72 15.62 -1.29
CA LYS A 150 5.61 16.52 -2.45
C LYS A 150 5.61 17.97 -1.94
N LYS A 151 6.59 18.76 -2.39
CA LYS A 151 6.72 20.20 -2.11
C LYS A 151 5.81 21.04 -2.99
#